data_AF-A0A834G194-F1
#
_entry.id   AF-A0A834G194-F1
#
_cell.length_a   1.000
_cell.length_b   1.000
_cell.length_c   1.000
_cell.angle_alpha   90.00
_cell.angle_beta   90.00
_cell.angle_gamma   90.00
#
_symmetry.space_group_name_H-M   'P 1'
#
loop_
_entity.id
_entity.type
_entity.pdbx_description
1 polymer ?
#
loop_
_entity_poly.entity_id
_entity_poly.type
_entity_poly.pdbx_seq_one_letter_code
_entity_poly.pdbx_strand_id
1 'polypeptide(L)'
;MVTSTLLLSSTSSHLLLSNPNNNTNPSLRSNSFSPLSLKLTRKSPKSLTVVAAAKKAVAVLKGTSSVEGVVTLTQEDGGPTTVNVCITGLTPGPHGFHLHEYGDTTNGCISTGAHFNPNNMTHGAPEDEIRHAGDLGNIVANADGVAEATIVDSQIPLSGPNAVIGRALVVHELEDDLGKGGHELSLTTGNAGGRLACGVVGLTPVSITRALEASLVGRFVELGSNYAGTLAIHGT
;
A
#
# COMPACT_ATOMS: atom_id res chain seq x y z
N MET A 1 10.71 -39.54 -43.13
CA MET A 1 9.76 -40.43 -42.43
C MET A 1 8.74 -39.56 -41.70
N VAL A 2 7.46 -39.70 -42.06
CA VAL A 2 6.19 -39.43 -41.30
C VAL A 2 6.06 -38.07 -40.58
N THR A 3 5.49 -37.01 -41.20
CA THR A 3 4.06 -36.62 -41.40
C THR A 3 3.41 -35.83 -40.25
N SER A 4 3.01 -34.58 -40.57
CA SER A 4 1.97 -33.79 -39.88
C SER A 4 0.59 -34.41 -40.02
N THR A 5 -0.17 -34.49 -38.92
CA THR A 5 -1.65 -34.39 -38.93
C THR A 5 -2.18 -34.08 -37.52
N LEU A 6 -2.91 -32.98 -37.33
CA LEU A 6 -4.01 -32.95 -36.36
C LEU A 6 -5.15 -32.11 -36.95
N LEU A 7 -6.25 -32.80 -37.24
CA LEU A 7 -7.50 -32.31 -37.82
C LEU A 7 -8.50 -31.92 -36.73
N LEU A 8 -9.33 -30.93 -37.04
CA LEU A 8 -10.51 -30.47 -36.29
C LEU A 8 -11.70 -31.45 -36.39
N SER A 9 -12.60 -31.43 -35.41
CA SER A 9 -14.09 -31.50 -35.53
C SER A 9 -14.72 -31.48 -34.12
N SER A 10 -15.58 -30.51 -33.75
CA SER A 10 -17.05 -30.39 -33.97
C SER A 10 -17.85 -31.47 -33.20
N THR A 11 -19.00 -31.28 -32.54
CA THR A 11 -20.14 -30.35 -32.64
C THR A 11 -20.98 -30.33 -31.34
N SER A 12 -21.84 -29.32 -31.24
CA SER A 12 -22.92 -29.01 -30.29
C SER A 12 -23.87 -30.14 -29.84
N SER A 13 -24.54 -29.90 -28.71
CA SER A 13 -25.89 -30.43 -28.44
C SER A 13 -26.70 -29.47 -27.55
N HIS A 14 -27.71 -28.85 -28.15
CA HIS A 14 -28.83 -28.18 -27.50
C HIS A 14 -29.86 -29.23 -27.09
N LEU A 15 -30.46 -29.10 -25.91
CA LEU A 15 -31.66 -29.84 -25.50
C LEU A 15 -32.69 -28.86 -24.92
N LEU A 16 -33.81 -28.75 -25.65
CA LEU A 16 -35.08 -28.18 -25.23
C LEU A 16 -35.97 -29.32 -24.71
N LEU A 17 -36.69 -29.11 -23.61
CA LEU A 17 -37.92 -29.84 -23.30
C LEU A 17 -38.96 -28.91 -22.66
N SER A 18 -40.21 -29.24 -22.92
CA SER A 18 -41.41 -28.41 -22.95
C SER A 18 -42.58 -29.02 -22.14
N ASN A 19 -43.42 -28.13 -21.54
CA ASN A 19 -44.88 -28.24 -21.25
C ASN A 19 -45.40 -29.30 -20.21
N PRO A 20 -46.67 -29.29 -19.70
CA PRO A 20 -47.80 -28.31 -19.77
C PRO A 20 -48.60 -28.05 -18.44
N ASN A 21 -49.58 -27.14 -18.54
CA ASN A 21 -50.75 -26.78 -17.69
C ASN A 21 -51.44 -27.89 -16.83
N ASN A 22 -52.04 -27.51 -15.66
CA ASN A 22 -53.51 -27.49 -15.47
C ASN A 22 -54.00 -26.78 -14.18
N ASN A 23 -55.16 -26.13 -14.30
CA ASN A 23 -56.01 -25.48 -13.30
C ASN A 23 -56.66 -26.48 -12.32
N THR A 24 -56.78 -26.10 -11.05
CA THR A 24 -57.97 -26.38 -10.21
C THR A 24 -58.20 -25.26 -9.19
N ASN A 25 -59.45 -24.82 -9.09
CA ASN A 25 -59.95 -23.77 -8.20
C ASN A 25 -60.89 -24.43 -7.17
N PRO A 26 -60.78 -24.11 -5.87
CA PRO A 26 -61.96 -24.12 -5.03
C PRO A 26 -62.16 -22.78 -4.30
N SER A 27 -63.41 -22.34 -4.37
CA SER A 27 -64.00 -21.19 -3.71
C SER A 27 -63.98 -21.24 -2.17
N LEU A 28 -64.07 -20.03 -1.57
CA LEU A 28 -64.60 -19.67 -0.24
C LEU A 28 -63.57 -19.33 0.86
N ARG A 29 -63.39 -18.03 1.12
CA ARG A 29 -63.91 -17.30 2.31
C ARG A 29 -63.31 -15.89 2.34
N SER A 30 -64.16 -14.87 2.19
CA SER A 30 -63.78 -13.47 2.43
C SER A 30 -63.67 -13.22 3.94
N ASN A 31 -62.47 -13.39 4.49
CA ASN A 31 -62.17 -12.81 5.79
C ASN A 31 -61.75 -11.35 5.58
N SER A 32 -62.58 -10.44 6.09
CA SER A 32 -62.27 -9.02 6.21
C SER A 32 -61.10 -8.88 7.18
N PHE A 33 -59.90 -8.68 6.65
CA PHE A 33 -58.73 -8.29 7.41
C PHE A 33 -58.53 -6.79 7.25
N SER A 34 -58.78 -6.04 8.32
CA SER A 34 -58.40 -4.64 8.43
C SER A 34 -56.87 -4.55 8.36
N PRO A 35 -56.27 -3.81 7.40
CA PRO A 35 -54.83 -3.65 7.39
C PRO A 35 -54.43 -2.72 8.54
N LEU A 36 -53.83 -3.27 9.59
CA LEU A 36 -53.03 -2.46 10.53
C LEU A 36 -51.79 -1.97 9.77
N SER A 37 -51.80 -0.70 9.40
CA SER A 37 -50.62 -0.01 8.86
C SER A 37 -49.58 0.17 9.97
N LEU A 38 -48.62 -0.75 10.05
CA LEU A 38 -47.41 -0.58 10.83
C LEU A 38 -46.56 0.52 10.16
N LYS A 39 -46.60 1.73 10.71
CA LYS A 39 -45.65 2.81 10.37
C LYS A 39 -44.26 2.40 10.83
N LEU A 40 -43.52 1.70 9.97
CA LEU A 40 -42.10 1.46 10.17
C LEU A 40 -41.38 2.79 9.97
N THR A 41 -41.01 3.46 11.07
CA THR A 41 -40.15 4.65 11.00
C THR A 41 -38.77 4.20 10.54
N ARG A 42 -38.51 4.36 9.22
CA ARG A 42 -37.20 4.12 8.61
C ARG A 42 -36.23 5.16 9.16
N LYS A 43 -35.51 4.80 10.23
CA LYS A 43 -34.38 5.59 10.71
C LYS A 43 -33.42 5.75 9.54
N SER A 44 -33.15 7.00 9.16
CA SER A 44 -32.22 7.29 8.07
C SER A 44 -30.87 6.63 8.40
N PRO A 45 -30.21 5.94 7.43
CA PRO A 45 -28.88 5.43 7.67
C PRO A 45 -27.99 6.63 7.98
N LYS A 46 -27.38 6.62 9.16
CA LYS A 46 -26.29 7.56 9.47
C LYS A 46 -25.19 7.29 8.44
N SER A 47 -24.78 8.34 7.74
CA SER A 47 -23.65 8.29 6.82
C SER A 47 -22.44 7.71 7.55
N LEU A 48 -21.93 6.59 7.06
CA LEU A 48 -20.65 6.05 7.49
C LEU A 48 -19.58 6.82 6.72
N THR A 49 -18.88 7.72 7.39
CA THR A 49 -17.66 8.32 6.84
C THR A 49 -16.63 7.21 6.74
N VAL A 50 -16.33 6.77 5.52
CA VAL A 50 -15.17 5.91 5.25
C VAL A 50 -13.94 6.78 5.50
N VAL A 51 -13.28 6.56 6.63
CA VAL A 51 -11.96 7.15 6.88
C VAL A 51 -10.97 6.41 5.98
N ALA A 52 -10.25 7.14 5.14
CA ALA A 52 -9.19 6.60 4.30
C ALA A 52 -8.26 5.71 5.13
N ALA A 53 -8.06 4.47 4.69
CA ALA A 53 -7.27 3.49 5.41
C ALA A 53 -5.80 3.69 5.08
N ALA A 54 -5.13 4.59 5.82
CA ALA A 54 -3.69 4.76 5.72
C ALA A 54 -2.98 3.47 6.15
N LYS A 55 -2.09 2.95 5.31
CA LYS A 55 -1.19 1.83 5.62
C LYS A 55 0.20 2.39 5.89
N LYS A 56 0.88 1.84 6.88
CA LYS A 56 2.27 2.19 7.21
C LYS A 56 3.15 0.96 7.27
N ALA A 57 4.36 1.11 6.77
CA ALA A 57 5.41 0.12 6.88
C ALA A 57 6.74 0.79 7.26
N VAL A 58 7.69 -0.02 7.72
CA VAL A 58 9.03 0.42 8.09
C VAL A 58 10.04 -0.62 7.64
N ALA A 59 11.20 -0.17 7.18
CA ALA A 59 12.39 -0.99 6.98
C ALA A 59 13.53 -0.38 7.79
N VAL A 60 14.16 -1.19 8.66
CA VAL A 60 15.38 -0.80 9.35
C VAL A 60 16.54 -1.38 8.55
N LEU A 61 17.36 -0.50 7.97
CA LEU A 61 18.46 -0.87 7.10
C LEU A 61 19.70 -1.11 7.95
N LYS A 62 20.30 -2.29 7.77
CA LYS A 62 21.58 -2.69 8.35
C LYS A 62 22.40 -3.45 7.31
N GLY A 63 23.72 -3.37 7.43
CA GLY A 63 24.66 -4.08 6.58
C GLY A 63 25.86 -4.61 7.35
N THR A 64 26.87 -5.07 6.63
CA THR A 64 28.16 -5.49 7.20
C THR A 64 29.10 -4.32 7.49
N SER A 65 28.76 -3.12 7.01
CA SER A 65 29.48 -1.87 7.25
C SER A 65 28.86 -1.08 8.42
N SER A 66 29.35 0.14 8.65
CA SER A 66 28.75 1.11 9.58
C SER A 66 27.48 1.79 9.04
N VAL A 67 27.04 1.46 7.83
CA VAL A 67 25.86 2.07 7.21
C VAL A 67 24.59 1.52 7.86
N GLU A 68 23.75 2.42 8.35
CA GLU A 68 22.47 2.08 8.97
C GLU A 68 21.42 3.17 8.74
N GLY A 69 20.15 2.80 8.79
CA GLY A 69 19.08 3.77 8.63
C GLY A 69 17.70 3.23 8.90
N VAL A 70 16.72 4.11 8.85
CA VAL A 70 15.31 3.78 8.97
C VAL A 70 14.56 4.41 7.81
N VAL A 71 13.74 3.61 7.15
CA VAL A 71 12.87 4.03 6.05
C VAL A 71 11.44 3.76 6.44
N THR A 72 10.58 4.77 6.35
CA THR A 72 9.14 4.63 6.60
C THR A 72 8.38 4.78 5.30
N LEU A 73 7.38 3.91 5.10
CA LEU A 73 6.50 3.95 3.95
C LEU A 73 5.08 4.23 4.42
N THR A 74 4.37 5.13 3.75
CA THR A 74 2.96 5.44 4.03
C THR A 74 2.19 5.45 2.72
N GLN A 75 1.05 4.77 2.67
CA GLN A 75 0.15 4.79 1.53
C GLN A 75 -1.26 5.09 2.02
N GLU A 76 -1.91 6.09 1.42
CA GLU A 76 -3.32 6.36 1.66
C GLU A 76 -4.16 5.63 0.60
N ASP A 77 -5.05 4.76 1.05
CA ASP A 77 -5.93 3.95 0.20
C ASP A 77 -5.15 3.24 -0.93
N GLY A 78 -5.54 3.47 -2.19
CA GLY A 78 -4.86 2.97 -3.40
C GLY A 78 -3.95 4.00 -4.08
N GLY A 79 -3.60 5.09 -3.39
CA GLY A 79 -2.75 6.14 -3.92
C GLY A 79 -1.26 5.78 -3.97
N PRO A 80 -0.39 6.73 -4.35
CA PRO A 80 1.05 6.56 -4.31
C PRO A 80 1.57 6.29 -2.88
N THR A 81 2.68 5.58 -2.78
CA THR A 81 3.40 5.35 -1.53
C THR A 81 4.41 6.46 -1.33
N THR A 82 4.35 7.14 -0.18
CA THR A 82 5.39 8.07 0.28
C THR A 82 6.42 7.31 1.11
N VAL A 83 7.70 7.49 0.78
CA VAL A 83 8.86 6.84 1.40
C VAL A 83 9.74 7.93 2.01
N ASN A 84 9.89 7.94 3.34
CA ASN A 84 10.82 8.83 4.02
C ASN A 84 12.05 8.04 4.45
N VAL A 85 13.21 8.47 3.99
CA VAL A 85 14.51 7.83 4.15
C VAL A 85 15.37 8.65 5.08
N CYS A 86 16.00 8.01 6.06
CA CYS A 86 17.08 8.58 6.86
C CYS A 86 18.16 7.49 7.03
N ILE A 87 19.31 7.68 6.40
CA ILE A 87 20.43 6.74 6.40
C ILE A 87 21.71 7.48 6.78
N THR A 88 22.56 6.86 7.58
CA THR A 88 23.81 7.42 8.08
C THR A 88 24.99 6.49 7.80
N GLY A 89 26.21 7.03 7.87
CA GLY A 89 27.44 6.28 7.65
C GLY A 89 27.79 6.05 6.17
N LEU A 90 27.10 6.75 5.27
CA LEU A 90 27.37 6.73 3.82
C LEU A 90 28.59 7.58 3.48
N THR A 91 29.21 7.32 2.34
CA THR A 91 30.14 8.27 1.73
C THR A 91 29.37 9.49 1.21
N PRO A 92 29.92 10.72 1.23
CA PRO A 92 29.24 11.86 0.66
C PRO A 92 28.98 11.68 -0.85
N GLY A 93 27.77 12.02 -1.31
CA GLY A 93 27.38 11.89 -2.72
C GLY A 93 26.12 11.04 -2.96
N PRO A 94 25.80 10.78 -4.23
CA PRO A 94 24.64 9.97 -4.62
C PRO A 94 24.87 8.48 -4.37
N HIS A 95 23.79 7.80 -3.97
CA HIS A 95 23.73 6.37 -3.76
C HIS A 95 22.45 5.81 -4.35
N GLY A 96 22.56 4.74 -5.16
CA GLY A 96 21.41 4.03 -5.68
C GLY A 96 20.54 3.48 -4.55
N PHE A 97 19.23 3.63 -4.66
CA PHE A 97 18.28 3.23 -3.64
C PHE A 97 17.12 2.47 -4.29
N HIS A 98 17.02 1.18 -3.95
CA HIS A 98 16.13 0.27 -4.66
C HIS A 98 15.30 -0.57 -3.71
N LEU A 99 14.11 -0.95 -4.17
CA LEU A 99 13.33 -2.02 -3.59
C LEU A 99 13.65 -3.34 -4.31
N HIS A 100 14.23 -4.28 -3.59
CA HIS A 100 14.61 -5.60 -4.07
C HIS A 100 13.48 -6.62 -3.89
N GLU A 101 13.51 -7.67 -4.70
CA GLU A 101 12.43 -8.62 -4.84
C GLU A 101 12.13 -9.37 -3.53
N TYR A 102 13.15 -9.86 -2.83
CA TYR A 102 12.98 -10.72 -1.67
C TYR A 102 13.37 -10.02 -0.37
N GLY A 103 12.59 -10.27 0.69
CA GLY A 103 12.98 -9.98 2.07
C GLY A 103 13.88 -11.07 2.67
N ASP A 104 14.74 -11.67 1.87
CA ASP A 104 15.69 -12.70 2.32
C ASP A 104 17.04 -12.04 2.65
N THR A 105 17.41 -12.07 3.92
CA THR A 105 18.69 -11.54 4.44
C THR A 105 19.61 -12.64 4.98
N THR A 106 19.39 -13.90 4.61
CA THR A 106 20.18 -15.05 5.10
C THR A 106 21.64 -15.03 4.62
N ASN A 107 21.90 -14.43 3.45
CA ASN A 107 23.24 -14.17 2.94
C ASN A 107 23.50 -12.66 2.82
N GLY A 108 23.17 -11.93 3.90
CA GLY A 108 23.22 -10.47 3.92
C GLY A 108 22.33 -9.86 2.86
N CYS A 109 22.74 -8.72 2.31
CA CYS A 109 21.93 -8.03 1.29
C CYS A 109 21.97 -8.69 -0.08
N ILE A 110 22.82 -9.69 -0.31
CA ILE A 110 22.92 -10.40 -1.60
C ILE A 110 21.66 -11.25 -1.84
N SER A 111 21.14 -11.90 -0.79
CA SER A 111 19.97 -12.78 -0.89
C SER A 111 18.65 -12.03 -1.17
N THR A 112 18.62 -10.70 -1.12
CA THR A 112 17.42 -9.92 -1.47
C THR A 112 17.06 -10.01 -2.97
N GLY A 113 17.93 -10.60 -3.79
CA GLY A 113 17.66 -10.83 -5.22
C GLY A 113 17.89 -9.58 -6.08
N ALA A 114 17.22 -9.52 -7.24
CA ALA A 114 17.25 -8.37 -8.15
C ALA A 114 16.29 -7.26 -7.67
N HIS A 115 16.21 -6.17 -8.42
CA HIS A 115 15.20 -5.14 -8.18
C HIS A 115 13.80 -5.74 -8.38
N PHE A 116 12.82 -5.27 -7.62
CA PHE A 116 11.44 -5.72 -7.77
C PHE A 116 10.88 -5.30 -9.14
N ASN A 117 10.60 -6.29 -9.99
CA ASN A 117 10.23 -6.06 -11.39
C ASN A 117 9.01 -6.90 -11.83
N PRO A 118 7.81 -6.61 -11.34
CA PRO A 118 6.61 -7.39 -11.66
C PRO A 118 6.18 -7.25 -13.14
N ASN A 119 6.64 -6.19 -13.83
CA ASN A 119 6.27 -5.88 -15.21
C ASN A 119 7.32 -6.35 -16.23
N ASN A 120 8.42 -6.97 -15.76
CA ASN A 120 9.51 -7.49 -16.58
C ASN A 120 10.10 -6.45 -17.56
N MET A 121 10.31 -5.23 -17.06
CA MET A 121 10.92 -4.10 -17.78
C MET A 121 12.44 -4.09 -17.60
N THR A 122 13.14 -3.23 -18.33
CA THR A 122 14.53 -2.87 -18.01
C THR A 122 14.58 -1.82 -16.90
N HIS A 123 15.74 -1.67 -16.28
CA HIS A 123 15.99 -0.64 -15.27
C HIS A 123 15.91 0.78 -15.87
N GLY A 124 15.47 1.75 -15.08
CA GLY A 124 15.37 3.17 -15.46
C GLY A 124 15.16 4.12 -14.27
N ALA A 125 15.04 5.42 -14.53
CA ALA A 125 14.77 6.42 -13.49
C ALA A 125 13.33 6.32 -12.95
N PRO A 126 13.03 6.85 -11.75
CA PRO A 126 11.67 6.85 -11.19
C PRO A 126 10.60 7.48 -12.11
N GLU A 127 10.97 8.49 -12.87
CA GLU A 127 10.09 9.21 -13.79
C GLU A 127 9.94 8.53 -15.16
N ASP A 128 10.75 7.52 -15.48
CA ASP A 128 10.73 6.85 -16.78
C ASP A 128 9.55 5.86 -16.87
N GLU A 129 8.94 5.75 -18.06
CA GLU A 129 7.88 4.76 -18.32
C GLU A 129 8.42 3.32 -18.30
N ILE A 130 9.65 3.14 -18.79
CA ILE A 130 10.36 1.86 -18.79
C ILE A 130 11.33 1.85 -17.61
N ARG A 131 10.91 1.16 -16.55
CA ARG A 131 11.68 0.99 -15.31
C ARG A 131 11.20 -0.26 -14.59
N HIS A 132 12.02 -0.79 -13.68
CA HIS A 132 11.51 -1.70 -12.67
C HIS A 132 10.64 -0.93 -11.66
N ALA A 133 9.68 -1.64 -11.04
CA ALA A 133 8.88 -1.05 -9.96
C ALA A 133 9.74 -0.67 -8.75
N GLY A 134 10.85 -1.38 -8.52
CA GLY A 134 11.77 -1.13 -7.42
C GLY A 134 12.82 -0.04 -7.65
N ASP A 135 12.85 0.60 -8.83
CA ASP A 135 13.88 1.61 -9.16
C ASP A 135 13.54 2.97 -8.53
N LEU A 136 13.97 3.24 -7.28
CA LEU A 136 13.64 4.51 -6.60
C LEU A 136 14.68 5.63 -6.84
N GLY A 137 15.67 5.37 -7.70
CA GLY A 137 16.69 6.32 -8.12
C GLY A 137 17.78 6.52 -7.05
N ASN A 138 18.29 7.74 -6.95
CA ASN A 138 19.37 8.07 -6.02
C ASN A 138 18.87 8.83 -4.78
N ILE A 139 19.45 8.51 -3.63
CA ILE A 139 19.47 9.39 -2.45
C ILE A 139 20.84 10.05 -2.33
N VAL A 140 20.92 11.24 -1.73
CA VAL A 140 22.17 12.00 -1.66
C VAL A 140 22.59 12.15 -0.20
N ALA A 141 23.76 11.60 0.12
CA ALA A 141 24.40 11.77 1.42
C ALA A 141 25.19 13.08 1.48
N ASN A 142 25.03 13.82 2.56
CA ASN A 142 25.78 15.05 2.83
C ASN A 142 27.23 14.77 3.27
N ALA A 143 27.98 15.82 3.60
CA ALA A 143 29.38 15.73 4.03
C ALA A 143 29.58 14.92 5.33
N ASP A 144 28.54 14.81 6.16
CA ASP A 144 28.54 14.02 7.40
C ASP A 144 28.12 12.55 7.16
N GLY A 145 27.89 12.16 5.90
CA GLY A 145 27.47 10.81 5.52
C GLY A 145 26.00 10.51 5.84
N VAL A 146 25.16 11.55 5.93
CA VAL A 146 23.72 11.45 6.22
C VAL A 146 22.91 11.74 4.95
N ALA A 147 22.05 10.81 4.56
CA ALA A 147 21.07 10.97 3.49
C ALA A 147 19.66 11.02 4.07
N GLU A 148 18.97 12.14 3.88
CA GLU A 148 17.55 12.32 4.19
C GLU A 148 16.78 12.65 2.91
N ALA A 149 15.74 11.87 2.60
CA ALA A 149 14.96 12.04 1.38
C ALA A 149 13.49 11.68 1.60
N THR A 150 12.62 12.32 0.81
CA THR A 150 11.21 11.92 0.67
C THR A 150 10.96 11.58 -0.79
N ILE A 151 10.55 10.36 -1.06
CA ILE A 151 10.24 9.83 -2.39
C ILE A 151 8.74 9.52 -2.43
N VAL A 152 8.07 9.81 -3.55
CA VAL A 152 6.67 9.44 -3.76
C VAL A 152 6.60 8.61 -5.04
N ASP A 153 6.15 7.36 -4.91
CA ASP A 153 6.18 6.40 -6.02
C ASP A 153 4.87 5.60 -6.10
N SER A 154 4.41 5.33 -7.33
CA SER A 154 3.14 4.67 -7.61
C SER A 154 3.26 3.16 -7.91
N GLN A 155 4.47 2.61 -7.99
CA GLN A 155 4.74 1.22 -8.35
C GLN A 155 5.07 0.31 -7.16
N ILE A 156 5.20 0.88 -5.96
CA ILE A 156 5.50 0.15 -4.70
C ILE A 156 4.34 0.18 -3.69
N PRO A 157 3.17 -0.40 -4.01
CA PRO A 157 2.02 -0.35 -3.12
C PRO A 157 2.24 -1.16 -1.84
N LEU A 158 1.56 -0.79 -0.75
CA LEU A 158 1.57 -1.55 0.52
C LEU A 158 0.44 -2.59 0.59
N SER A 159 -0.27 -2.82 -0.51
CA SER A 159 -1.33 -3.82 -0.61
C SER A 159 -1.59 -4.27 -2.04
N GLY A 160 -2.39 -5.33 -2.21
CA GLY A 160 -2.68 -5.92 -3.50
C GLY A 160 -1.60 -6.89 -4.00
N PRO A 161 -1.69 -7.34 -5.26
CA PRO A 161 -0.81 -8.37 -5.81
C PRO A 161 0.67 -7.98 -5.84
N ASN A 162 0.95 -6.68 -6.04
CA ASN A 162 2.31 -6.14 -6.10
C ASN A 162 2.74 -5.50 -4.76
N ALA A 163 2.09 -5.88 -3.64
CA ALA A 163 2.44 -5.34 -2.34
C ALA A 163 3.94 -5.55 -2.03
N VAL A 164 4.58 -4.52 -1.49
CA VAL A 164 6.01 -4.57 -1.15
C VAL A 164 6.30 -4.98 0.30
N ILE A 165 5.26 -5.25 1.09
CA ILE A 165 5.40 -5.82 2.42
C ILE A 165 6.10 -7.19 2.31
N GLY A 166 7.16 -7.39 3.10
CA GLY A 166 7.98 -8.59 3.08
C GLY A 166 9.09 -8.60 2.01
N ARG A 167 9.20 -7.55 1.20
CA ARG A 167 10.35 -7.30 0.30
C ARG A 167 11.45 -6.52 1.04
N ALA A 168 12.56 -6.19 0.38
CA ALA A 168 13.65 -5.45 1.03
C ALA A 168 13.94 -4.12 0.34
N LEU A 169 14.23 -3.07 1.13
CA LEU A 169 14.88 -1.86 0.63
C LEU A 169 16.38 -2.02 0.76
N VAL A 170 17.14 -1.51 -0.22
CA VAL A 170 18.59 -1.60 -0.30
C VAL A 170 19.16 -0.24 -0.69
N VAL A 171 20.21 0.20 0.01
CA VAL A 171 21.07 1.31 -0.40
C VAL A 171 22.38 0.76 -0.96
N HIS A 172 22.77 1.29 -2.11
CA HIS A 172 23.92 0.85 -2.87
C HIS A 172 25.16 1.72 -2.64
N GLU A 173 26.32 1.21 -3.05
CA GLU A 173 27.62 1.84 -2.86
C GLU A 173 27.85 3.04 -3.79
N LEU A 174 27.41 2.92 -5.04
CA LEU A 174 27.65 3.91 -6.09
C LEU A 174 26.34 4.60 -6.49
N GLU A 175 26.50 5.65 -7.28
CA GLU A 175 25.41 6.28 -8.02
C GLU A 175 24.74 5.26 -8.94
N ASP A 176 23.41 5.25 -8.93
CA ASP A 176 22.59 4.64 -9.95
C ASP A 176 22.60 5.52 -11.21
N ASP A 177 23.06 4.96 -12.34
CA ASP A 177 23.12 5.62 -13.64
C ASP A 177 21.77 5.76 -14.36
N LEU A 178 20.69 5.27 -13.75
CA LEU A 178 19.29 5.36 -14.19
C LEU A 178 19.04 4.73 -15.56
N GLY A 179 19.86 3.73 -15.92
CA GLY A 179 19.81 3.07 -17.23
C GLY A 179 20.48 3.88 -18.35
N LYS A 180 21.11 5.02 -18.02
CA LYS A 180 21.61 6.01 -18.99
C LYS A 180 23.14 6.05 -19.06
N GLY A 181 23.84 5.23 -18.27
CA GLY A 181 25.30 5.21 -18.19
C GLY A 181 26.04 4.50 -19.34
N GLY A 182 25.34 3.70 -20.15
CA GLY A 182 25.94 2.95 -21.27
C GLY A 182 26.83 1.77 -20.85
N HIS A 183 26.79 1.38 -19.58
CA HIS A 183 27.43 0.18 -19.06
C HIS A 183 26.56 -1.07 -19.31
N GLU A 184 27.15 -2.25 -19.37
CA GLU A 184 26.40 -3.50 -19.57
C GLU A 184 25.37 -3.76 -18.45
N LEU A 185 25.63 -3.21 -17.26
CA LEU A 185 24.77 -3.31 -16.10
C LEU A 185 23.77 -2.15 -15.94
N SER A 186 23.85 -1.11 -16.80
CA SER A 186 22.96 0.07 -16.70
C SER A 186 21.49 -0.35 -16.77
N LEU A 187 21.10 -1.13 -17.78
CA LEU A 187 19.71 -1.56 -17.99
C LEU A 187 19.23 -2.66 -17.03
N THR A 188 20.06 -3.09 -16.06
CA THR A 188 19.69 -4.13 -15.09
C THR A 188 19.77 -3.66 -13.65
N THR A 189 20.80 -2.91 -13.27
CA THR A 189 21.09 -2.53 -11.88
C THR A 189 21.44 -1.06 -11.72
N GLY A 190 21.38 -0.28 -12.81
CA GLY A 190 21.87 1.10 -12.80
C GLY A 190 23.38 1.21 -12.58
N ASN A 191 24.11 0.08 -12.67
CA ASN A 191 25.52 0.00 -12.33
C ASN A 191 25.87 0.53 -10.92
N ALA A 192 24.94 0.45 -9.97
CA ALA A 192 25.07 1.07 -8.64
C ALA A 192 26.05 0.35 -7.67
N GLY A 193 26.73 -0.72 -8.11
CA GLY A 193 27.76 -1.40 -7.32
C GLY A 193 27.22 -2.19 -6.10
N GLY A 194 28.01 -2.22 -5.03
CA GLY A 194 27.76 -3.03 -3.83
C GLY A 194 26.48 -2.68 -3.08
N ARG A 195 26.01 -3.60 -2.22
CA ARG A 195 24.81 -3.42 -1.38
C ARG A 195 25.24 -3.10 0.05
N LEU A 196 25.22 -1.83 0.42
CA LEU A 196 25.80 -1.37 1.70
C LEU A 196 24.95 -1.76 2.90
N ALA A 197 23.63 -1.55 2.82
CA ALA A 197 22.68 -1.91 3.87
C ALA A 197 21.32 -2.24 3.27
N CYS A 198 20.56 -3.10 3.96
CA CYS A 198 19.24 -3.51 3.53
C CYS A 198 18.33 -3.79 4.72
N GLY A 199 17.02 -3.76 4.49
CA GLY A 199 16.03 -4.04 5.52
C GLY A 199 14.72 -4.53 4.93
N VAL A 200 14.13 -5.54 5.57
CA VAL A 200 12.82 -6.07 5.18
C VAL A 200 11.73 -5.04 5.52
N VAL A 201 10.82 -4.81 4.58
CA VAL A 201 9.66 -3.94 4.74
C VAL A 201 8.62 -4.64 5.61
N GLY A 202 8.56 -4.26 6.88
CA GLY A 202 7.61 -4.78 7.86
C GLY A 202 6.45 -3.82 8.11
N LEU A 203 5.29 -4.35 8.51
CA LEU A 203 4.16 -3.52 8.94
C LEU A 203 4.51 -2.76 10.23
N THR A 204 4.03 -1.52 10.34
CA THR A 204 4.16 -0.71 11.57
C THR A 204 2.81 -0.10 11.94
N PRO A 205 2.52 0.17 13.24
CA PRO A 205 1.23 0.72 13.64
C PRO A 205 0.90 2.02 12.90
N VAL A 206 -0.30 2.05 12.33
CA VAL A 206 -0.93 3.30 11.90
C VAL A 206 -1.34 4.00 13.19
N SER A 207 -0.56 4.97 13.66
CA SER A 207 -0.85 5.68 14.91
C SER A 207 -2.24 6.33 14.80
N ILE A 208 -3.28 5.70 15.37
CA ILE A 208 -4.64 6.25 15.46
C ILE A 208 -4.68 7.29 16.59
N THR A 209 -3.75 8.26 16.61
CA THR A 209 -3.68 9.25 17.68
C THR A 209 -4.50 10.51 17.36
N ARG A 210 -5.25 10.58 16.25
CA ARG A 210 -5.95 11.82 15.85
C ARG A 210 -7.44 11.73 15.53
N ALA A 211 -8.11 10.60 15.74
CA ALA A 211 -9.57 10.52 15.54
C ALA A 211 -10.39 10.57 16.84
N LEU A 212 -9.82 10.20 17.99
CA LEU A 212 -10.56 10.11 19.26
C LEU A 212 -10.31 11.29 20.21
N GLU A 213 -9.13 11.93 20.20
CA GLU A 213 -8.88 13.09 21.07
C GLU A 213 -9.74 14.31 20.70
N ALA A 214 -10.02 14.54 19.42
CA ALA A 214 -10.88 15.65 19.00
C ALA A 214 -12.35 15.49 19.49
N SER A 215 -12.82 14.26 19.73
CA SER A 215 -14.18 14.01 20.24
C SER A 215 -14.27 14.11 21.78
N LEU A 216 -13.19 13.80 22.49
CA LEU A 216 -13.12 13.92 23.95
C LEU A 216 -12.84 15.35 24.41
N VAL A 217 -12.00 16.11 23.69
CA VAL A 217 -11.73 17.52 24.03
C VAL A 217 -12.95 18.40 23.70
N GLY A 218 -13.71 18.10 22.65
CA GLY A 218 -14.95 18.81 22.31
C GLY A 218 -16.10 18.63 23.31
N ARG A 219 -16.15 17.49 24.02
CA ARG A 219 -17.17 17.25 25.06
C ARG A 219 -16.87 17.93 26.39
N PHE A 220 -15.62 18.33 26.64
CA PHE A 220 -15.26 19.02 27.87
C PHE A 220 -15.61 20.51 27.83
N VAL A 221 -15.61 21.13 26.64
CA VAL A 221 -15.95 22.55 26.47
C VAL A 221 -17.47 22.79 26.61
N GLU A 222 -18.30 21.82 26.24
CA GLU A 222 -19.77 21.97 26.28
C GLU A 222 -20.39 21.70 27.68
N LEU A 223 -19.64 21.09 28.60
CA LEU A 223 -20.06 20.91 30.00
C LEU A 223 -19.60 22.04 30.92
N GLY A 224 -18.67 22.89 30.49
CA GLY A 224 -18.14 24.03 31.27
C GLY A 224 -18.99 25.30 31.21
N SER A 225 -19.96 25.41 30.30
CA SER A 225 -20.72 26.66 30.08
C SER A 225 -22.07 26.72 30.81
N ASN A 226 -22.46 25.67 31.56
CA ASN A 226 -23.75 25.59 32.25
C ASN A 226 -23.67 25.73 33.78
N TYR A 227 -22.53 26.15 34.34
CA TYR A 227 -22.35 26.32 35.80
C TYR A 227 -21.92 27.74 36.23
N ALA A 228 -22.29 28.78 35.46
CA ALA A 228 -22.25 30.17 35.95
C ALA A 228 -23.63 30.55 36.52
N GLY A 229 -24.04 29.86 37.59
CA GLY A 229 -25.26 30.15 38.35
C GLY A 229 -24.95 31.04 39.57
N THR A 230 -25.31 32.31 39.46
CA THR A 230 -25.68 33.27 40.51
C THR A 230 -25.42 32.86 41.98
N LEU A 231 -24.34 33.39 42.58
CA LEU A 231 -24.22 33.48 44.04
C LEU A 231 -24.71 34.87 44.49
N ALA A 232 -25.96 34.92 44.94
CA ALA A 232 -26.52 36.06 45.64
C ALA A 232 -25.98 36.09 47.08
N ILE A 233 -25.25 37.15 47.42
CA ILE A 233 -24.88 37.50 48.80
C ILE A 233 -26.04 38.29 49.44
N HIS A 234 -26.76 37.65 50.37
CA HIS A 234 -27.61 38.30 51.38
C HIS A 234 -26.93 38.12 52.74
N GLY A 235 -26.82 39.22 53.48
CA GLY A 235 -25.88 39.37 54.58
C GLY A 235 -26.40 39.06 55.99
N THR A 236 -25.52 39.42 56.94
CA THR A 236 -25.81 40.03 58.25
C THR A 236 -24.59 40.84 58.64
#